data_AF-A0A7Y4H170-F1
#
_entry.id   AF-A0A7Y4H170-F1
#
_cell.length_a   1.000
_cell.length_b   1.000
_cell.length_c   1.000
_cell.angle_alpha   90.00
_cell.angle_beta   90.00
_cell.angle_gamma   90.00
#
_symmetry.space_group_name_H-M   'P 1'
#
loop_
_entity.id
_entity.type
_entity.pdbx_description
1 polymer ?
#
loop_
_entity_poly.entity_id
_entity_poly.type
_entity_poly.pdbx_seq_one_letter_code
_entity_poly.pdbx_strand_id
1 'polypeptide(L)'
;MEILNEDDIPCRPILSMKEIAEDQSLRTIGTVIEVDHPTRGKYISVGNPLKLSDGPSEATRSLLFSEHPDEILSQVLVSPSQRTELSGALGAPQRQGGPHFLVPGMQRPPAPGGLFRSGMPVSLILLQCSGTIAAMQTSLL
;
A
#
# COMPACT_ATOMS: atom_id res chain seq x y z
N MET A 1 8.11 -29.71 -10.30
CA MET A 1 7.40 -30.01 -9.03
C MET A 1 6.77 -31.40 -9.04
N GLU A 2 6.40 -31.99 -10.19
CA GLU A 2 5.87 -33.37 -10.26
C GLU A 2 6.70 -34.39 -9.48
N ILE A 3 8.02 -34.40 -9.66
CA ILE A 3 8.92 -35.34 -8.98
C ILE A 3 8.82 -35.24 -7.44
N LEU A 4 8.66 -34.04 -6.88
CA LEU A 4 8.55 -33.84 -5.43
C LEU A 4 7.13 -34.14 -4.90
N ASN A 5 6.12 -34.01 -5.77
CA ASN A 5 4.74 -34.33 -5.44
C ASN A 5 4.50 -35.85 -5.39
N GLU A 6 5.26 -36.63 -6.18
CA GLU A 6 5.18 -38.11 -6.15
C GLU A 6 5.59 -38.69 -4.79
N ASP A 7 6.51 -38.02 -4.09
CA ASP A 7 7.02 -38.41 -2.78
C ASP A 7 6.30 -37.69 -1.61
N ASP A 8 5.16 -37.03 -1.86
CA ASP A 8 4.36 -36.29 -0.86
C ASP A 8 5.16 -35.21 -0.08
N ILE A 9 6.17 -34.61 -0.71
CA ILE A 9 7.00 -33.57 -0.07
C ILE A 9 6.27 -32.22 -0.14
N PRO A 10 5.92 -31.58 1.00
CA PRO A 10 5.18 -30.32 1.00
C PRO A 10 6.08 -29.16 0.59
N CYS A 11 6.18 -28.92 -0.72
CA CYS A 11 6.95 -27.83 -1.29
C CYS A 11 6.09 -27.01 -2.27
N ARG A 12 6.37 -25.71 -2.33
CA ARG A 12 5.71 -24.78 -3.25
C ARG A 12 6.73 -23.79 -3.82
N PRO A 13 6.49 -23.28 -5.03
CA PRO A 13 7.37 -22.29 -5.63
C PRO A 13 7.18 -20.95 -4.93
N ILE A 14 8.26 -20.16 -4.90
CA ILE A 14 8.22 -18.78 -4.42
C ILE A 14 7.67 -17.94 -5.56
N LEU A 15 6.43 -17.46 -5.41
CA LEU A 15 5.78 -16.63 -6.44
C LEU A 15 6.23 -15.18 -6.31
N SER A 16 6.54 -14.56 -7.44
CA SER A 16 6.76 -13.12 -7.55
C SER A 16 5.44 -12.36 -7.53
N MET A 17 5.50 -11.04 -7.28
CA MET A 17 4.29 -10.20 -7.24
C MET A 17 3.53 -10.17 -8.57
N LYS A 18 4.24 -10.32 -9.69
CA LYS A 18 3.62 -10.38 -11.02
C LYS A 18 2.84 -11.67 -11.19
N GLU A 19 3.43 -12.80 -10.83
CA GLU A 19 2.79 -14.12 -10.93
C GLU A 19 1.55 -14.19 -10.05
N ILE A 20 1.60 -13.65 -8.82
CA ILE A 20 0.44 -13.57 -7.92
C ILE A 20 -0.70 -12.74 -8.52
N ALA A 21 -0.39 -11.63 -9.18
CA ALA A 21 -1.40 -10.74 -9.76
C ALA A 21 -2.12 -11.37 -10.98
N GLU A 22 -1.45 -12.28 -11.68
CA GLU A 22 -1.91 -12.95 -12.90
C GLU A 22 -2.44 -14.37 -12.62
N ASP A 23 -2.28 -14.89 -11.40
CA ASP A 23 -2.65 -16.26 -11.04
C ASP A 23 -4.18 -16.50 -11.12
N GLN A 24 -4.57 -17.43 -11.99
CA GLN A 24 -5.97 -17.72 -12.27
C GLN A 24 -6.69 -18.36 -11.08
N SER A 25 -6.00 -19.12 -10.23
CA SER A 25 -6.60 -19.74 -9.05
C SER A 25 -6.96 -18.66 -8.02
N LEU A 26 -6.08 -17.69 -7.79
CA LEU A 26 -6.34 -16.56 -6.89
C LEU A 26 -7.45 -15.63 -7.41
N ARG A 27 -7.59 -15.50 -8.73
CA ARG A 27 -8.69 -14.77 -9.38
C ARG A 27 -10.03 -15.49 -9.23
N THR A 28 -10.03 -16.81 -9.42
CA THR A 28 -11.25 -17.64 -9.32
C THR A 28 -11.79 -17.68 -7.88
N ILE A 29 -10.89 -17.74 -6.89
CA ILE A 29 -11.27 -17.69 -5.48
C ILE A 29 -11.70 -16.27 -5.06
N GLY A 30 -11.37 -15.25 -5.85
CA GLY A 30 -11.65 -13.85 -5.53
C GLY A 30 -10.76 -13.33 -4.39
N THR A 31 -9.55 -13.85 -4.26
CA THR A 31 -8.52 -13.31 -3.37
C THR A 31 -7.80 -12.14 -4.04
N VAL A 32 -7.59 -12.23 -5.35
CA VAL A 32 -7.08 -11.13 -6.18
C VAL A 32 -8.24 -10.60 -7.00
N ILE A 33 -8.62 -9.35 -6.76
CA ILE A 33 -9.75 -8.68 -7.42
C ILE A 33 -9.28 -7.45 -8.18
N GLU A 34 -9.95 -7.16 -9.29
CA GLU A 34 -9.79 -5.89 -10.00
C GLU A 34 -10.90 -4.94 -9.58
N VAL A 35 -10.48 -3.76 -9.14
CA VAL A 35 -11.38 -2.71 -8.66
C VAL A 35 -11.21 -1.49 -9.54
N ASP A 36 -12.33 -0.94 -10.01
CA ASP A 36 -12.34 0.28 -10.81
C ASP A 36 -12.52 1.50 -9.91
N HIS A 37 -11.67 2.50 -10.06
CA HIS A 37 -11.74 3.74 -9.29
C HIS A 37 -11.81 4.96 -10.22
N PRO A 38 -12.78 5.87 -9.99
CA PRO A 38 -13.11 6.94 -10.94
C PRO A 38 -11.93 7.84 -11.31
N THR A 39 -11.02 8.09 -10.36
CA THR A 39 -9.84 8.94 -10.60
C THR A 39 -8.55 8.17 -10.95
N ARG A 40 -8.42 6.91 -10.52
CA ARG A 40 -7.16 6.15 -10.59
C ARG A 40 -7.16 5.12 -11.73
N GLY A 41 -8.34 4.83 -12.28
CA GLY A 41 -8.56 3.72 -13.20
C GLY A 41 -8.55 2.37 -12.46
N LYS A 42 -8.48 1.30 -13.23
CA LYS A 42 -8.47 -0.08 -12.72
C LYS A 42 -7.17 -0.38 -11.98
N TYR A 43 -7.29 -0.99 -10.80
CA TYR A 43 -6.16 -1.48 -10.02
C TYR A 43 -6.47 -2.83 -9.38
N ILE A 44 -5.40 -3.55 -9.03
CA ILE A 44 -5.50 -4.85 -8.37
C ILE A 44 -5.49 -4.62 -6.86
N SER A 45 -6.46 -5.23 -6.18
CA SER A 45 -6.56 -5.26 -4.72
C SER A 45 -6.71 -6.68 -4.22
N VAL A 46 -6.38 -6.89 -2.95
CA VAL A 46 -6.70 -8.12 -2.25
C VAL A 46 -8.15 -8.04 -1.79
N GLY A 47 -8.94 -9.07 -2.10
CA GLY A 47 -10.32 -9.22 -1.64
C GLY A 47 -10.40 -9.73 -0.20
N ASN A 48 -11.58 -10.14 0.25
CA ASN A 48 -11.72 -10.72 1.58
C ASN A 48 -10.93 -12.06 1.65
N PRO A 49 -9.93 -12.19 2.55
CA PRO A 49 -9.16 -13.43 2.70
C PRO A 49 -9.98 -14.59 3.28
N LEU A 50 -11.08 -14.30 3.97
CA LEU A 50 -11.97 -15.29 4.58
C LEU A 50 -13.26 -15.43 3.76
N LYS A 51 -13.50 -16.61 3.20
CA LYS A 51 -14.72 -16.88 2.44
C LYS A 51 -15.76 -17.52 3.38
N LEU A 52 -16.86 -16.82 3.62
CA LEU A 52 -17.98 -17.29 4.43
C LEU A 52 -19.14 -17.67 3.51
N SER A 53 -19.68 -18.88 3.69
CA SER A 53 -20.80 -19.39 2.87
C SER A 53 -22.06 -18.52 3.01
N ASP A 54 -22.34 -18.05 4.23
CA ASP A 54 -23.58 -17.32 4.56
C ASP A 54 -23.39 -15.80 4.57
N GLY A 55 -22.23 -15.32 4.12
CA GLY A 55 -21.86 -13.90 4.17
C GLY A 55 -20.81 -13.53 3.13
N PRO A 56 -21.14 -13.54 1.83
CA PRO A 56 -20.22 -13.06 0.80
C PRO A 56 -19.91 -11.57 1.07
N SER A 57 -18.63 -11.26 1.19
CA SER A 57 -18.16 -9.88 1.36
C SER A 57 -17.39 -9.46 0.11
N GLU A 58 -17.91 -8.42 -0.54
CA GLU A 58 -17.32 -7.83 -1.74
C GLU A 58 -16.52 -6.59 -1.34
N ALA A 59 -15.25 -6.57 -1.74
CA ALA A 59 -14.42 -5.39 -1.57
C ALA A 59 -14.65 -4.46 -2.77
N THR A 60 -15.29 -3.32 -2.50
CA THR A 60 -15.55 -2.27 -3.49
C THR A 60 -14.43 -1.23 -3.50
N ARG A 61 -14.51 -0.31 -4.47
CA ARG A 61 -13.59 0.83 -4.55
C ARG A 61 -13.56 1.64 -3.27
N SER A 62 -12.42 2.26 -3.02
CA SER A 62 -12.32 3.32 -2.03
C SER A 62 -13.20 4.50 -2.47
N LEU A 63 -13.90 5.09 -1.51
CA LEU A 63 -14.72 6.28 -1.73
C LEU A 63 -13.83 7.49 -1.99
N LEU A 64 -14.34 8.44 -2.75
CA LEU A 64 -13.68 9.72 -2.91
C LEU A 64 -13.75 10.54 -1.61
N PHE A 65 -12.84 11.50 -1.50
CA PHE A 65 -12.87 12.45 -0.40
C PHE A 65 -14.23 13.17 -0.40
N SER A 66 -14.94 13.08 0.72
CA SER A 66 -16.25 13.71 0.91
C SER A 66 -17.27 13.35 -0.19
N GLU A 67 -17.41 12.06 -0.52
CA GLU A 67 -18.42 11.58 -1.49
C GLU A 67 -19.85 11.52 -0.92
N HIS A 68 -20.01 11.26 0.38
CA HIS A 68 -21.33 11.12 1.04
C HIS A 68 -21.55 12.07 2.25
N PRO A 69 -21.14 13.36 2.22
CA PRO A 69 -21.21 14.23 3.40
C PRO A 69 -22.66 14.51 3.82
N ASP A 70 -23.55 14.79 2.87
CA ASP A 70 -24.94 15.14 3.18
C ASP A 70 -25.74 13.95 3.74
N GLU A 71 -25.45 12.74 3.23
CA GLU A 71 -26.08 11.51 3.71
C GLU A 71 -25.69 11.25 5.17
N ILE A 72 -24.40 11.27 5.50
CA ILE A 72 -23.91 11.04 6.87
C ILE A 72 -24.36 12.16 7.81
N LEU A 73 -24.28 13.42 7.39
CA LEU A 73 -24.72 14.55 8.19
C LEU A 73 -26.24 14.53 8.43
N SER A 74 -27.04 13.99 7.52
CA SER A 74 -28.49 13.81 7.73
C SER A 74 -28.84 12.73 8.76
N GLN A 75 -28.00 11.70 8.90
CA GLN A 75 -28.19 10.63 9.89
C GLN A 75 -27.84 11.09 11.31
N VAL A 76 -26.89 12.03 11.45
CA VAL A 76 -26.37 12.48 12.75
C VAL A 76 -26.98 13.81 13.20
N LEU A 77 -27.33 14.71 12.28
CA LEU A 77 -27.79 16.07 12.58
C LEU A 77 -29.22 16.31 12.08
N VAL A 78 -30.06 16.84 12.95
CA VAL A 78 -31.48 17.08 12.65
C VAL A 78 -31.71 18.42 11.93
N SER A 79 -30.94 19.47 12.26
CA SER A 79 -31.20 20.82 11.73
C SER A 79 -30.53 21.07 10.37
N PRO A 80 -31.22 21.71 9.40
CA PRO A 80 -30.67 22.01 8.08
C PRO A 80 -29.62 23.12 8.09
N SER A 81 -29.68 24.05 9.05
CA SER A 81 -28.71 25.15 9.17
C SER A 81 -27.32 24.65 9.56
N GLN A 82 -27.23 23.73 10.53
CA GLN A 82 -25.96 23.14 10.97
C GLN A 82 -25.32 22.28 9.87
N ARG A 83 -26.12 21.64 9.02
CA ARG A 83 -25.62 20.84 7.88
C ARG A 83 -24.89 21.70 6.85
N THR A 84 -25.43 22.86 6.50
CA THR A 84 -24.78 23.77 5.54
C THR A 84 -23.46 24.33 6.07
N GLU A 85 -23.41 24.70 7.35
CA GLU A 85 -22.18 25.21 7.98
C GLU A 85 -21.07 24.15 8.03
N LEU A 86 -21.41 22.91 8.42
CA LEU A 86 -20.44 21.82 8.54
C LEU A 86 -20.01 21.25 7.19
N SER A 87 -20.92 21.19 6.21
CA SER A 87 -20.59 20.79 4.84
C SER A 87 -19.56 21.75 4.22
N GLY A 88 -19.70 23.07 4.47
CA GLY A 88 -18.71 24.06 4.06
C GLY A 88 -17.33 23.92 4.72
N ALA A 89 -17.26 23.33 5.92
CA ALA A 89 -16.02 23.13 6.65
C ALA A 89 -15.22 21.87 6.21
N LEU A 90 -15.85 20.91 5.53
CA LEU A 90 -15.20 19.66 5.10
C LEU A 90 -14.16 19.85 3.98
N GLY A 91 -14.09 21.04 3.37
CA GLY A 91 -12.97 21.49 2.53
C GLY A 91 -12.71 20.68 1.26
N ALA A 92 -11.65 21.04 0.54
CA ALA A 92 -11.14 20.29 -0.60
C ALA A 92 -10.14 19.21 -0.14
N PRO A 93 -9.96 18.10 -0.88
CA PRO A 93 -8.98 17.07 -0.55
C PRO A 93 -7.59 17.69 -0.42
N GLN A 94 -7.07 17.76 0.80
CA GLN A 94 -5.68 18.12 1.03
C GLN A 94 -4.82 16.90 0.70
N ARG A 95 -3.86 17.04 -0.21
CA ARG A 95 -2.85 15.99 -0.42
C ARG A 95 -2.01 15.86 0.84
N GLN A 96 -2.46 15.06 1.81
CA GLN A 96 -1.66 14.64 2.97
C GLN A 96 -0.78 13.41 2.64
N GLY A 97 -0.46 13.24 1.36
CA GLY A 97 0.42 12.21 0.86
C GLY A 97 1.09 12.70 -0.41
N GLY A 98 2.22 13.40 -0.27
CA GLY A 98 3.22 13.42 -1.33
C GLY A 98 3.77 12.00 -1.57
N PRO A 99 4.62 11.78 -2.58
CA PRO A 99 5.19 10.46 -2.87
C PRO A 99 6.10 9.89 -1.77
N HIS A 100 6.10 10.47 -0.57
CA HIS A 100 6.88 10.16 0.61
C HIS A 100 5.96 10.21 1.84
N PHE A 101 5.14 9.19 2.07
CA PHE A 101 4.75 8.89 3.45
C PHE A 101 5.95 8.20 4.09
N LEU A 102 6.85 9.03 4.60
CA LEU A 102 8.00 8.59 5.35
C LEU A 102 7.55 8.45 6.81
N VAL A 103 7.67 7.25 7.39
CA VAL A 103 7.58 7.11 8.84
C VAL A 103 8.54 8.13 9.47
N PRO A 104 8.13 8.93 10.48
CA PRO A 104 9.02 9.89 11.12
C PRO A 104 10.30 9.20 11.56
N GLY A 105 11.44 9.58 10.97
CA GLY A 105 12.76 9.00 11.27
C GLY A 105 13.28 7.93 10.31
N MET A 106 12.51 7.46 9.32
CA MET A 106 12.99 6.45 8.36
C MET A 106 13.17 7.05 6.97
N GLN A 107 14.21 7.89 6.76
CA GLN A 107 14.49 8.47 5.44
C GLN A 107 14.61 7.38 4.38
N ARG A 108 14.03 7.61 3.19
CA ARG A 108 14.20 6.71 2.05
C ARG A 108 15.72 6.56 1.88
N PRO A 109 16.28 5.34 1.83
CA PRO A 109 17.64 5.21 1.36
C PRO A 109 17.70 5.92 0.00
N PRO A 110 18.71 6.76 -0.24
CA PRO A 110 18.76 7.57 -1.45
C PRO A 110 18.60 6.65 -2.65
N ALA A 111 17.66 7.00 -3.55
CA ALA A 111 17.54 6.30 -4.83
C ALA A 111 18.94 6.28 -5.48
N PRO A 112 19.38 5.17 -6.08
CA PRO A 112 20.70 5.08 -6.71
C PRO A 112 20.66 5.93 -7.99
N GLY A 113 20.85 7.23 -7.81
CA GLY A 113 20.68 8.27 -8.81
C GLY A 113 21.53 9.46 -8.44
N GLY A 114 22.83 9.20 -8.20
CA GLY A 114 23.82 10.21 -7.89
C GLY A 114 25.13 9.60 -7.43
N LEU A 115 26.03 9.30 -8.39
CA LEU A 115 27.43 8.88 -8.21
C LEU A 115 27.74 7.45 -7.73
N PHE A 116 26.99 6.43 -8.16
CA PHE A 116 27.60 5.10 -8.31
C PHE A 116 28.15 4.97 -9.73
N ARG A 117 29.32 5.58 -9.99
CA ARG A 117 30.07 5.28 -11.21
C ARG A 117 30.60 3.86 -11.09
N SER A 118 30.16 2.96 -11.96
CA SER A 118 30.69 1.61 -12.09
C SER A 118 32.22 1.66 -12.16
N GLY A 119 32.91 1.13 -11.15
CA GLY A 119 34.39 1.07 -11.12
C GLY A 119 35.08 1.56 -9.84
N MET A 120 34.37 1.95 -8.77
CA MET A 120 35.03 2.32 -7.51
C MET A 120 35.47 1.08 -6.70
N PRO A 121 36.69 1.08 -6.11
CA PRO A 121 37.15 0.00 -5.25
C PRO A 121 36.31 -0.10 -3.97
N VAL A 122 36.03 -1.32 -3.53
CA VAL A 122 35.19 -1.67 -2.37
C VAL A 122 35.61 -0.93 -1.08
N SER A 123 36.88 -0.54 -0.96
CA SER A 123 37.41 0.22 0.17
C SER A 123 36.79 1.61 0.35
N LEU A 124 36.37 2.27 -0.74
CA LEU A 124 35.80 3.62 -0.68
C LEU A 124 34.32 3.62 -0.25
N ILE A 125 33.62 2.52 -0.50
CA ILE A 125 32.23 2.30 -0.09
C ILE A 125 32.15 2.12 1.43
N LEU A 126 33.10 1.37 2.01
CA LEU A 126 33.14 1.14 3.46
C LEU A 126 33.43 2.42 4.26
N LEU A 127 34.26 3.33 3.72
CA LEU A 127 34.59 4.59 4.40
C LEU A 127 33.38 5.54 4.52
N GLN A 128 32.46 5.52 3.54
CA GLN A 128 31.21 6.29 3.58
C GLN A 128 30.19 5.69 4.58
N CYS A 129 30.14 4.36 4.72
CA CYS A 129 29.29 3.70 5.71
C CYS A 129 29.77 3.95 7.15
N SER A 130 31.09 3.96 7.41
CA SER A 130 31.62 4.19 8.76
C SER A 130 31.32 5.59 9.31
N GLY A 131 31.35 6.63 8.47
CA GLY A 131 31.01 7.99 8.91
C GLY A 131 29.55 8.17 9.33
N THR A 132 28.65 7.42 8.70
CA THR A 132 27.20 7.48 8.98
C THR A 132 26.84 6.71 10.26
N ILE A 133 27.53 5.59 10.51
CA ILE A 133 27.37 4.79 11.74
C ILE A 133 27.94 5.56 12.95
N ALA A 134 29.08 6.23 12.79
CA ALA A 134 29.68 7.05 13.86
C ALA A 134 28.77 8.22 14.27
N ALA A 135 28.12 8.88 13.31
CA ALA A 135 27.17 9.96 13.59
C ALA A 135 25.91 9.47 14.33
N MET A 136 25.43 8.25 14.07
CA MET A 136 24.31 7.67 14.82
C MET A 136 24.67 7.34 16.29
N GLN A 137 25.91 6.93 16.57
CA GLN A 137 26.32 6.61 17.94
C GLN A 137 26.50 7.84 18.84
N THR A 138 26.79 9.03 18.28
CA THR A 138 26.96 10.26 19.09
C THR A 138 25.63 10.93 19.46
N SER A 139 24.53 10.61 18.79
CA SER A 139 23.19 11.12 19.13
C SER A 139 22.44 10.27 20.17
N LEU A 140 23.01 9.16 20.61
CA LEU A 140 22.41 8.21 21.57
C LEU A 140 23.12 8.21 22.94
N LEU A 141 24.03 9.15 23.18
CA LEU A 141 24.67 9.48 24.46
C LEU A 141 24.45 10.95 24.78
#